data_AF-A0AAD3D2R7-F1
#
_entry.id   AF-A0AAD3D2R7-F1
#
_cell.length_a   1.000
_cell.length_b   1.000
_cell.length_c   1.000
_cell.angle_alpha   90.00
_cell.angle_beta   90.00
_cell.angle_gamma   90.00
#
_symmetry.space_group_name_H-M   'P 1'
#
loop_
_entity.id
_entity.type
_entity.pdbx_description
1 polymer ?
#
loop_
_entity_poly.entity_id
_entity_poly.type
_entity_poly.pdbx_seq_one_letter_code
_entity_poly.pdbx_strand_id
1 'polypeptide(L)'
;MLMHLPAPAPAPAPSSGDERQPPTRIPVRDWNRNNNNALRNFKGKEASLPVLGTRKEAWTQNTTHFLKELENYVLRNFKQPAPIARGIVELEDPNNFLSDELQTLTRCMEKLVTLAEATATETDVEKVKREADNADKLAAVKLYQSSQMAIFSKKMDVTTSNMTTLWGIIIGQCTKALVADIRAEHDYEDKAEAFDSIWLLKTIKRIVHRVTASSNDFHTAFCSIKNLYKFRQGNQRILQWDHQPSGTSKPGGC
;
A
#
# COMPACT_ATOMS: atom_id res chain seq x y z
N MET A 1 15.05 83.33 56.44
CA MET A 1 15.13 82.39 55.31
C MET A 1 16.32 81.48 55.56
N LEU A 2 16.06 80.31 56.14
CA LEU A 2 17.01 79.24 56.37
C LEU A 2 16.19 77.96 56.20
N MET A 3 16.23 77.41 54.99
CA MET A 3 15.66 76.10 54.68
C MET A 3 16.69 75.05 55.07
N HIS A 4 16.31 74.08 55.91
CA HIS A 4 16.92 72.76 55.89
C HIS A 4 15.91 71.69 56.29
N LEU A 5 15.87 70.67 55.44
CA LEU A 5 14.93 69.56 55.36
C LEU A 5 15.18 68.50 56.45
N PRO A 6 14.16 67.68 56.78
CA PRO A 6 14.23 66.67 57.83
C PRO A 6 15.02 65.41 57.41
N ALA A 7 15.57 64.74 58.43
CA ALA A 7 16.42 63.55 58.34
C ALA A 7 15.73 62.32 57.70
N PRO A 8 16.45 61.50 56.93
CA PRO A 8 15.93 60.26 56.36
C PRO A 8 15.91 59.08 57.36
N ALA A 9 14.83 58.29 57.30
CA ALA A 9 14.58 57.11 58.11
C ALA A 9 15.54 55.93 57.81
N PRO A 10 15.82 55.05 58.77
CA PRO A 10 16.75 53.93 58.61
C PRO A 10 16.20 52.80 57.72
N ALA A 11 17.09 52.24 56.91
CA ALA A 11 16.81 51.18 55.93
C ALA A 11 16.40 49.84 56.58
N PRO A 12 15.50 49.05 55.96
CA PRO A 12 15.18 47.70 56.39
C PRO A 12 16.29 46.69 56.01
N ALA A 13 16.51 45.73 56.92
CA ALA A 13 17.53 44.68 56.85
C ALA A 13 17.39 43.73 55.64
N PRO A 14 18.49 43.11 55.16
CA PRO A 14 18.46 42.16 54.06
C PRO A 14 17.83 40.83 54.47
N SER A 15 16.80 40.39 53.74
CA SER A 15 16.21 39.06 53.88
C SER A 15 17.10 38.00 53.22
N SER A 16 17.76 37.19 54.06
CA SER A 16 18.35 35.91 53.69
C SER A 16 17.26 34.87 53.43
N GLY A 17 17.06 34.49 52.16
CA GLY A 17 16.15 33.44 51.72
C GLY A 17 16.79 32.67 50.57
N ASP A 18 17.44 31.57 50.91
CA ASP A 18 18.18 30.65 50.05
C ASP A 18 17.18 29.73 49.32
N GLU A 19 16.71 30.14 48.13
CA GLU A 19 15.90 29.29 47.24
C GLU A 19 16.74 28.81 46.05
N ARG A 20 17.59 27.80 46.30
CA ARG A 20 18.20 27.01 45.22
C ARG A 20 17.11 26.15 44.57
N GLN A 21 16.47 26.67 43.53
CA GLN A 21 15.71 25.83 42.60
C GLN A 21 16.67 24.87 41.88
N PRO A 22 16.41 23.55 41.86
CA PRO A 22 17.21 22.63 41.06
C PRO A 22 17.03 22.96 39.57
N PRO A 23 18.08 22.81 38.73
CA PRO A 23 17.97 23.10 37.32
C PRO A 23 16.90 22.19 36.73
N THR A 24 15.82 22.79 36.20
CA THR A 24 14.80 22.11 35.41
C THR A 24 15.50 21.30 34.34
N ARG A 25 15.46 19.97 34.48
CA ARG A 25 15.86 19.02 33.44
C ARG A 25 15.13 19.43 32.17
N ILE A 26 15.89 19.89 31.18
CA ILE A 26 15.43 20.04 29.80
C ILE A 26 14.80 18.69 29.42
N PRO A 27 13.53 18.65 28.97
CA PRO A 27 12.94 17.40 28.53
C PRO A 27 13.77 16.91 27.35
N VAL A 28 14.45 15.78 27.54
CA VAL A 28 15.03 15.01 26.44
C VAL A 28 13.87 14.66 25.53
N ARG A 29 13.73 15.40 24.44
CA ARG A 29 12.74 15.13 23.41
C ARG A 29 13.12 13.76 22.83
N ASP A 30 12.39 12.74 23.23
CA ASP A 30 12.42 11.40 22.65
C ASP A 30 12.11 11.50 21.15
N TRP A 31 13.14 11.71 20.34
CA TRP A 31 13.06 11.78 18.88
C TRP A 31 12.48 10.48 18.30
N ASN A 32 12.55 9.38 19.06
CA ASN A 32 12.12 8.06 18.62
C ASN A 32 10.60 7.82 18.72
N ARG A 33 9.82 8.76 19.27
CA ARG A 33 8.36 8.58 19.44
C ARG A 33 7.51 9.09 18.28
N ASN A 34 8.03 10.00 17.44
CA ASN A 34 7.22 10.69 16.43
C ASN A 34 7.06 9.95 15.09
N ASN A 35 7.98 9.05 14.71
CA ASN A 35 7.84 8.32 13.43
C ASN A 35 6.79 7.20 13.50
N ASN A 36 6.57 6.60 14.67
CA ASN A 36 5.52 5.60 14.88
C ASN A 36 4.10 6.21 14.87
N ASN A 37 3.97 7.54 15.00
CA ASN A 37 2.67 8.22 14.98
C ASN A 37 2.08 8.36 13.58
N ALA A 38 2.92 8.38 12.53
CA ALA A 38 2.45 8.55 11.15
C ALA A 38 1.56 7.38 10.69
N LEU A 39 1.94 6.15 11.02
CA LEU A 39 1.13 4.96 10.74
C LEU A 39 -0.07 4.85 11.68
N ARG A 40 0.10 5.14 12.97
CA ARG A 40 -0.97 5.05 13.98
C ARG A 40 -2.15 5.99 13.70
N ASN A 41 -1.89 7.14 13.09
CA ASN A 41 -2.92 8.14 12.79
C ASN A 41 -3.47 8.03 11.36
N PHE A 42 -2.88 7.18 10.52
CA PHE A 42 -3.38 6.95 9.17
C PHE A 42 -4.54 5.95 9.23
N LYS A 43 -5.71 6.36 8.73
CA LYS A 43 -6.95 5.56 8.81
C LYS A 43 -7.23 4.70 7.59
N GLY A 44 -6.40 4.80 6.54
CA GLY A 44 -6.67 4.14 5.27
C GLY A 44 -7.92 4.69 4.58
N LYS A 45 -8.17 4.21 3.35
CA LYS A 45 -9.40 4.53 2.61
C LYS A 45 -10.61 3.76 3.17
N GLU A 46 -10.41 2.49 3.49
CA GLU A 46 -11.39 1.59 4.09
C GLU A 46 -11.04 1.33 5.55
N ALA A 47 -11.89 1.76 6.48
CA ALA A 47 -11.62 1.66 7.91
C ALA A 47 -11.58 0.22 8.44
N SER A 48 -12.19 -0.73 7.73
CA SER A 48 -12.19 -2.15 8.10
C SER A 48 -10.91 -2.89 7.73
N LEU A 49 -10.05 -2.30 6.89
CA LEU A 49 -8.83 -2.93 6.42
C LEU A 49 -7.61 -2.42 7.21
N PRO A 50 -6.60 -3.29 7.45
CA PRO A 50 -5.36 -2.85 8.04
C PRO A 50 -4.59 -1.93 7.08
N VAL A 51 -3.86 -0.99 7.66
CA VAL A 51 -3.01 -0.04 6.93
C VAL A 51 -1.61 -0.62 6.75
N LEU A 52 -1.01 -0.33 5.60
CA LEU A 52 0.39 -0.66 5.31
C LEU A 52 1.23 0.60 5.20
N GLY A 53 2.50 0.48 5.60
CA GLY A 53 3.47 1.55 5.51
C GLY A 53 4.85 1.03 5.17
N THR A 54 5.82 1.91 5.17
CA THR A 54 7.21 1.47 4.99
C THR A 54 7.67 0.73 6.25
N ARG A 55 8.68 -0.14 6.11
CA ARG A 55 9.31 -0.80 7.26
C ARG A 55 9.90 0.20 8.29
N LYS A 56 10.19 1.44 7.87
CA LYS A 56 10.62 2.53 8.75
C LYS A 56 9.49 3.08 9.62
N GLU A 57 8.24 2.96 9.16
CA GLU A 57 7.04 3.41 9.88
C GLU A 57 6.49 2.32 10.80
N ALA A 58 6.59 1.05 10.43
CA ALA A 58 6.44 -0.06 11.36
C ALA A 58 7.23 -1.29 10.94
N TRP A 59 8.08 -1.76 11.86
CA TRP A 59 8.96 -2.90 11.67
C TRP A 59 8.22 -4.25 11.67
N THR A 60 7.10 -4.34 12.39
CA THR A 60 6.33 -5.58 12.61
C THR A 60 5.14 -5.73 11.67
N GLN A 61 5.13 -5.04 10.54
CA GLN A 61 4.02 -5.15 9.59
C GLN A 61 3.96 -6.56 9.01
N ASN A 62 2.78 -7.17 9.13
CA ASN A 62 2.52 -8.50 8.61
C ASN A 62 1.69 -8.37 7.33
N THR A 63 2.37 -8.38 6.18
CA THR A 63 1.69 -8.33 4.87
C THR A 63 0.75 -9.51 4.67
N THR A 64 1.03 -10.67 5.28
CA THR A 64 0.16 -11.85 5.19
C THR A 64 -1.15 -11.63 5.92
N HIS A 65 -1.14 -10.95 7.07
CA HIS A 65 -2.37 -10.54 7.75
C HIS A 65 -3.17 -9.55 6.89
N PHE A 66 -2.50 -8.57 6.27
CA PHE A 66 -3.16 -7.65 5.34
C PHE A 66 -3.81 -8.38 4.16
N LEU A 67 -3.11 -9.33 3.52
CA LEU A 67 -3.65 -10.10 2.39
C LEU A 67 -4.89 -10.90 2.79
N LYS A 68 -4.90 -11.51 3.99
CA LYS A 68 -6.06 -12.24 4.51
C LYS A 68 -7.27 -11.33 4.78
N GLU A 69 -7.05 -10.18 5.39
CA GLU A 69 -8.14 -9.21 5.61
C GLU A 69 -8.66 -8.63 4.28
N LEU A 70 -7.77 -8.42 3.31
CA LEU A 70 -8.13 -7.97 1.97
C LEU A 70 -8.94 -9.03 1.21
N GLU A 71 -8.54 -10.30 1.29
CA GLU A 71 -9.29 -11.44 0.76
C GLU A 71 -10.70 -11.50 1.37
N ASN A 72 -10.81 -11.45 2.70
CA ASN A 72 -12.09 -11.45 3.41
C ASN A 72 -12.98 -10.26 2.99
N TYR A 73 -12.39 -9.09 2.79
CA TYR A 73 -13.10 -7.91 2.32
C TYR A 73 -13.63 -8.12 0.89
N VAL A 74 -12.81 -8.64 -0.02
CA VAL A 74 -13.23 -8.95 -1.40
C VAL A 74 -14.37 -9.96 -1.42
N LEU A 75 -14.28 -11.04 -0.63
CA LEU A 75 -15.33 -12.06 -0.53
C LEU A 75 -16.70 -11.49 -0.13
N ARG A 76 -16.73 -10.39 0.63
CA ARG A 76 -17.97 -9.76 1.11
C ARG A 76 -18.50 -8.66 0.19
N ASN A 77 -17.62 -7.92 -0.47
CA ASN A 77 -17.99 -6.67 -1.14
C ASN A 77 -17.97 -6.75 -2.67
N PHE A 78 -17.26 -7.72 -3.26
CA PHE A 78 -17.07 -7.78 -4.71
C PHE A 78 -18.08 -8.73 -5.36
N LYS A 79 -18.43 -8.41 -6.61
CA LYS A 79 -19.24 -9.30 -7.46
C LYS A 79 -18.35 -10.39 -8.02
N GLN A 80 -18.77 -11.66 -7.99
CA GLN A 80 -17.94 -12.79 -8.41
C GLN A 80 -16.54 -12.77 -7.73
N PRO A 81 -16.50 -12.85 -6.39
CA PRO A 81 -15.27 -12.56 -5.66
C PRO A 81 -14.24 -13.69 -5.73
N ALA A 82 -14.63 -14.91 -6.08
CA ALA A 82 -13.78 -16.10 -5.98
C ALA A 82 -12.45 -16.01 -6.77
N PRO A 83 -12.42 -15.60 -8.06
CA PRO A 83 -11.17 -15.48 -8.80
C PRO A 83 -10.24 -14.41 -8.20
N ILE A 84 -10.80 -13.28 -7.76
CA ILE A 84 -10.03 -12.18 -7.17
C ILE A 84 -9.45 -12.59 -5.82
N ALA A 85 -10.28 -13.20 -4.95
CA ALA A 85 -9.85 -13.68 -3.63
C ALA A 85 -8.70 -14.69 -3.76
N ARG A 86 -8.83 -15.65 -4.68
CA ARG A 86 -7.77 -16.62 -4.99
C ARG A 86 -6.51 -15.93 -5.52
N GLY A 87 -6.65 -14.98 -6.45
CA GLY A 87 -5.54 -14.21 -6.98
C GLY A 87 -4.78 -13.39 -5.93
N ILE A 88 -5.46 -12.89 -4.89
CA ILE A 88 -4.82 -12.18 -3.76
C ILE A 88 -3.95 -13.14 -2.93
N VAL A 89 -4.45 -14.33 -2.63
CA VAL A 89 -3.75 -15.32 -1.80
C VAL A 89 -2.56 -15.92 -2.54
N GLU A 90 -2.78 -16.33 -3.78
CA GLU A 90 -1.77 -16.97 -4.63
C GLU A 90 -0.82 -15.94 -5.27
N LEU A 91 -1.20 -14.66 -5.27
CA LEU A 91 -0.52 -13.58 -5.99
C LEU A 91 -0.41 -13.92 -7.49
N GLU A 92 -1.50 -14.40 -8.06
CA GLU A 92 -1.61 -14.75 -9.49
C GLU A 92 -2.77 -13.98 -10.14
N ASP A 93 -2.71 -13.83 -11.47
CA ASP A 93 -3.77 -13.14 -12.21
C ASP A 93 -5.10 -13.87 -12.04
N PRO A 94 -6.15 -13.20 -11.52
CA PRO A 94 -7.48 -13.79 -11.37
C PRO A 94 -8.06 -14.41 -12.64
N ASN A 95 -7.69 -13.88 -13.82
CA ASN A 95 -8.16 -14.38 -15.11
C ASN A 95 -7.64 -15.79 -15.41
N ASN A 96 -6.51 -16.20 -14.82
CA ASN A 96 -5.98 -17.55 -15.00
C ASN A 96 -6.96 -18.60 -14.47
N PHE A 97 -7.68 -18.29 -13.39
CA PHE A 97 -8.67 -19.20 -12.79
C PHE A 97 -10.00 -19.26 -13.55
N LEU A 98 -10.21 -18.34 -14.50
CA LEU A 98 -11.38 -18.33 -15.35
C LEU A 98 -11.14 -19.14 -16.64
N SER A 99 -9.89 -19.36 -17.04
CA SER A 99 -9.56 -20.07 -18.28
C SER A 99 -10.16 -21.48 -18.33
N ASP A 100 -10.24 -22.17 -17.19
CA ASP A 100 -10.87 -23.49 -17.04
C ASP A 100 -12.40 -23.49 -17.31
N GLU A 101 -13.05 -22.34 -17.22
CA GLU A 101 -14.49 -22.19 -17.49
C GLU A 101 -14.80 -21.96 -18.98
N LEU A 102 -13.78 -21.75 -19.81
CA LEU A 102 -13.96 -21.49 -21.23
C LEU A 102 -14.64 -22.70 -21.92
N GLN A 103 -15.79 -22.43 -22.54
CA GLN A 103 -16.57 -23.44 -23.25
C GLN A 103 -16.14 -23.47 -24.72
N THR A 104 -15.15 -24.31 -25.01
CA THR A 104 -14.76 -24.59 -26.39
C THR A 104 -15.86 -25.38 -27.11
N LEU A 105 -15.95 -25.23 -28.43
CA LEU A 105 -16.92 -25.95 -29.25
C LEU A 105 -16.78 -27.46 -29.05
N THR A 106 -15.55 -27.97 -29.02
CA THR A 106 -15.24 -29.37 -28.74
C THR A 106 -15.81 -29.85 -27.40
N ARG A 107 -15.57 -29.08 -26.32
CA ARG A 107 -16.07 -29.41 -24.97
C ARG A 107 -17.60 -29.38 -24.90
N CYS A 108 -18.25 -28.48 -25.63
CA CYS A 108 -19.71 -28.46 -25.74
C CYS A 108 -20.23 -29.67 -26.51
N MET A 109 -19.59 -30.04 -27.62
CA MET A 109 -19.98 -31.21 -28.43
C MET A 109 -19.90 -32.50 -27.61
N GLU A 110 -18.79 -32.74 -26.91
CA GLU A 110 -18.59 -33.93 -26.06
C GLU A 110 -19.64 -34.07 -24.96
N LYS A 111 -20.08 -32.94 -24.38
CA LYS A 111 -21.04 -32.93 -23.26
C LYS A 111 -22.50 -33.04 -23.67
N LEU A 112 -22.85 -32.47 -24.82
CA LEU A 112 -24.26 -32.19 -25.16
C LEU A 112 -24.77 -32.98 -26.35
N VAL A 113 -23.90 -33.57 -27.17
CA VAL A 113 -24.33 -34.18 -28.43
C VAL A 113 -23.65 -35.53 -28.66
N THR A 114 -24.49 -36.53 -28.92
CA THR A 114 -24.10 -37.74 -29.64
C THR A 114 -24.64 -37.64 -31.07
N LEU A 115 -23.73 -37.65 -32.03
CA LEU A 115 -24.07 -37.67 -33.46
C LEU A 115 -24.39 -39.10 -33.86
N ALA A 116 -25.44 -39.27 -34.67
CA ALA A 116 -25.78 -40.58 -35.22
C ALA A 116 -24.80 -40.93 -36.36
N GLU A 117 -24.19 -42.10 -36.27
CA GLU A 117 -23.30 -42.64 -37.30
C GLU A 117 -24.11 -43.27 -38.45
N ALA A 118 -23.49 -43.37 -39.62
CA ALA A 118 -24.12 -44.03 -40.77
C ALA A 118 -24.17 -45.55 -40.54
N THR A 119 -25.27 -46.17 -40.98
CA THR A 119 -25.41 -47.64 -40.91
C THR A 119 -25.31 -48.26 -42.30
N ALA A 120 -24.73 -49.46 -42.39
CA ALA A 120 -24.47 -50.13 -43.68
C ALA A 120 -25.75 -50.50 -44.46
N THR A 121 -26.91 -50.44 -43.81
CA THR A 121 -28.23 -50.76 -44.37
C THR A 121 -29.14 -49.54 -44.46
N GLU A 122 -28.63 -48.32 -44.29
CA GLU A 122 -29.46 -47.11 -44.30
C GLU A 122 -30.00 -46.81 -45.71
N THR A 123 -31.28 -46.47 -45.78
CA THR A 123 -31.90 -45.99 -47.01
C THR A 123 -31.56 -44.52 -47.27
N ASP A 124 -31.66 -44.05 -48.51
CA ASP A 124 -31.39 -42.65 -48.86
C ASP A 124 -32.28 -41.66 -48.07
N VAL A 125 -33.51 -42.07 -47.74
CA VAL A 125 -34.44 -41.25 -46.93
C VAL A 125 -33.97 -41.16 -45.48
N GLU A 126 -33.46 -42.26 -44.92
CA GLU A 126 -32.91 -42.28 -43.56
C GLU A 126 -31.60 -41.50 -43.47
N LYS A 127 -30.77 -41.55 -44.51
CA LYS A 127 -29.56 -40.74 -44.64
C LYS A 127 -29.85 -39.25 -44.52
N VAL A 128 -30.79 -38.75 -45.33
CA VAL A 128 -31.16 -37.32 -45.34
C VAL A 128 -31.70 -36.89 -43.97
N LYS A 129 -32.52 -37.72 -43.32
CA LYS A 129 -33.03 -37.43 -41.97
C LYS A 129 -31.91 -37.38 -40.94
N ARG A 130 -31.00 -38.36 -40.94
CA ARG A 130 -29.83 -38.41 -40.04
C ARG A 130 -28.95 -37.18 -40.19
N GLU A 131 -28.68 -36.78 -41.44
CA GLU A 131 -27.85 -35.60 -41.73
C GLU A 131 -28.55 -34.30 -41.28
N ALA A 132 -29.85 -34.17 -41.49
CA ALA A 132 -30.64 -33.05 -41.00
C ALA A 132 -30.65 -32.98 -39.46
N ASP A 133 -30.93 -34.10 -38.78
CA ASP A 133 -30.93 -34.17 -37.31
C ASP A 133 -29.55 -33.86 -36.71
N ASN A 134 -28.48 -34.39 -37.32
CA ASN A 134 -27.12 -34.07 -36.91
C ASN A 134 -26.79 -32.59 -37.14
N ALA A 135 -27.25 -31.98 -38.23
CA ALA A 135 -27.08 -30.55 -38.49
C ALA A 135 -27.79 -29.68 -37.45
N ASP A 136 -29.02 -30.03 -37.07
CA ASP A 136 -29.79 -29.32 -36.04
C ASP A 136 -29.12 -29.41 -34.67
N LYS A 137 -28.62 -30.60 -34.29
CA LYS A 137 -27.84 -30.79 -33.06
C LYS A 137 -26.58 -29.92 -33.04
N LEU A 138 -25.85 -29.86 -34.16
CA LEU A 138 -24.66 -29.00 -34.27
C LEU A 138 -25.01 -27.51 -34.19
N ALA A 139 -26.11 -27.09 -34.82
CA ALA A 139 -26.60 -25.72 -34.73
C ALA A 139 -26.97 -25.34 -33.28
N ALA A 140 -27.64 -26.23 -32.56
CA ALA A 140 -27.98 -26.05 -31.15
C ALA A 140 -26.72 -25.92 -30.27
N VAL A 141 -25.69 -26.75 -30.50
CA VAL A 141 -24.41 -26.66 -29.77
C VAL A 141 -23.72 -25.32 -30.02
N LYS A 142 -23.67 -24.85 -31.26
CA LYS A 142 -23.07 -23.55 -31.58
C LYS A 142 -23.80 -22.40 -30.89
N LEU A 143 -25.13 -22.43 -30.87
CA LEU A 143 -25.93 -21.43 -30.17
C LEU A 143 -25.70 -21.46 -28.66
N TYR A 144 -25.63 -22.66 -28.07
CA TYR A 144 -25.27 -22.83 -26.65
C TYR A 144 -23.87 -22.28 -26.35
N GLN A 145 -22.87 -22.63 -27.17
CA GLN A 145 -21.50 -22.15 -27.00
C GLN A 145 -21.45 -20.62 -27.05
N SER A 146 -22.12 -19.99 -28.02
CA SER A 146 -22.19 -18.53 -28.13
C SER A 146 -22.77 -17.89 -26.88
N SER A 147 -23.87 -18.45 -26.34
CA SER A 147 -24.47 -18.01 -25.08
C SER A 147 -23.51 -18.13 -23.90
N GLN A 148 -22.78 -19.25 -23.78
CA GLN A 148 -21.78 -19.46 -22.72
C GLN A 148 -20.60 -18.49 -22.85
N MET A 149 -20.13 -18.24 -24.08
CA MET A 149 -19.06 -17.26 -24.34
C MET A 149 -19.48 -15.84 -23.95
N ALA A 150 -20.75 -15.46 -24.16
CA ALA A 150 -21.27 -14.17 -23.71
C ALA A 150 -21.29 -14.06 -22.17
N ILE A 151 -21.62 -15.14 -21.45
CA ILE A 151 -21.54 -15.19 -19.98
C ILE A 151 -20.09 -15.07 -19.53
N PHE A 152 -19.18 -15.81 -20.16
CA PHE A 152 -17.75 -15.77 -19.86
C PHE A 152 -17.15 -14.37 -20.05
N SER A 153 -17.46 -13.70 -21.17
CA SER A 153 -17.03 -12.31 -21.40
C SER A 153 -17.47 -11.38 -20.28
N LYS A 154 -18.73 -11.48 -19.84
CA LYS A 154 -19.23 -10.67 -18.71
C LYS A 154 -18.49 -10.96 -17.42
N LYS A 155 -18.08 -12.22 -17.16
CA LYS A 155 -17.26 -12.56 -15.99
C LYS A 155 -15.88 -11.91 -16.07
N MET A 156 -15.25 -11.90 -17.25
CA MET A 156 -13.98 -11.21 -17.47
C MET A 156 -14.11 -9.70 -17.23
N ASP A 157 -15.15 -9.07 -17.76
CA ASP A 157 -15.40 -7.63 -17.58
C ASP A 157 -15.56 -7.27 -16.10
N VAL A 158 -16.33 -8.08 -15.35
CA VAL A 158 -16.52 -7.91 -13.90
C VAL A 158 -15.18 -8.08 -13.16
N THR A 159 -14.37 -9.06 -13.56
CA THR A 159 -13.06 -9.33 -12.96
C THR A 159 -12.11 -8.16 -13.17
N THR A 160 -12.04 -7.61 -14.38
CA THR A 160 -11.24 -6.42 -14.71
C THR A 160 -11.71 -5.18 -13.92
N SER A 161 -13.03 -4.96 -13.83
CA SER A 161 -13.60 -3.87 -13.02
C SER A 161 -13.27 -4.03 -11.53
N ASN A 162 -13.33 -5.25 -11.00
CA ASN A 162 -12.96 -5.55 -9.63
C ASN A 162 -11.47 -5.30 -9.38
N MET A 163 -10.60 -5.68 -10.32
CA MET A 163 -9.15 -5.41 -10.24
C MET A 163 -8.85 -3.92 -10.19
N THR A 164 -9.55 -3.12 -10.99
CA THR A 164 -9.43 -1.65 -10.94
C THR A 164 -9.84 -1.10 -9.57
N THR A 165 -10.93 -1.61 -9.01
CA THR A 165 -11.42 -1.21 -7.68
C THR A 165 -10.42 -1.61 -6.59
N LEU A 166 -9.90 -2.83 -6.67
CA LEU A 166 -8.92 -3.39 -5.75
C LEU A 166 -7.65 -2.54 -5.70
N TRP A 167 -7.14 -2.11 -6.86
CA TRP A 167 -5.97 -1.24 -6.96
C TRP A 167 -6.16 0.03 -6.12
N GLY A 168 -7.29 0.71 -6.31
CA GLY A 168 -7.62 1.94 -5.59
C GLY A 168 -7.76 1.72 -4.08
N ILE A 169 -8.26 0.56 -3.64
CA ILE A 169 -8.33 0.19 -2.23
C ILE A 169 -6.93 -0.02 -1.67
N ILE A 170 -6.09 -0.82 -2.33
CA ILE A 170 -4.74 -1.14 -1.85
C ILE A 170 -3.89 0.13 -1.74
N ILE A 171 -3.86 0.98 -2.77
CA ILE A 171 -3.15 2.26 -2.72
C ILE A 171 -3.70 3.14 -1.58
N GLY A 172 -5.01 3.17 -1.38
CA GLY A 172 -5.67 3.91 -0.30
C GLY A 172 -5.34 3.40 1.10
N GLN A 173 -4.89 2.15 1.23
CA GLN A 173 -4.41 1.57 2.51
C GLN A 173 -2.93 1.78 2.76
N CYS A 174 -2.18 2.28 1.78
CA CYS A 174 -0.75 2.53 1.91
C CYS A 174 -0.47 3.96 2.42
N THR A 175 0.49 4.11 3.33
CA THR A 175 0.98 5.43 3.74
C THR A 175 1.59 6.18 2.56
N LYS A 176 1.65 7.52 2.65
CA LYS A 176 2.28 8.36 1.62
C LYS A 176 3.73 7.97 1.34
N ALA A 177 4.47 7.52 2.36
CA ALA A 177 5.85 7.07 2.20
C ALA A 177 5.91 5.76 1.39
N LEU A 178 5.06 4.79 1.71
CA LEU A 178 5.01 3.53 0.97
C LEU A 178 4.55 3.75 -0.48
N VAL A 179 3.57 4.63 -0.71
CA VAL A 179 3.15 5.00 -2.07
C VAL A 179 4.28 5.64 -2.86
N ALA A 180 5.11 6.48 -2.23
CA ALA A 180 6.27 7.06 -2.90
C ALA A 180 7.30 6.00 -3.30
N ASP A 181 7.54 5.01 -2.43
CA ASP A 181 8.44 3.88 -2.73
C ASP A 181 7.87 3.01 -3.88
N ILE A 182 6.56 2.76 -3.90
CA ILE A 182 5.88 2.02 -5.00
C ILE A 182 6.00 2.78 -6.33
N ARG A 183 5.80 4.10 -6.32
CA ARG A 183 5.91 4.97 -7.50
C ARG A 183 7.33 5.07 -8.06
N ALA A 184 8.33 4.72 -7.26
CA ALA A 184 9.72 4.71 -7.69
C ALA A 184 10.10 3.45 -8.49
N GLU A 185 9.21 2.47 -8.58
CA GLU A 185 9.43 1.27 -9.39
C GLU A 185 9.39 1.60 -10.89
N HIS A 186 10.28 0.96 -11.65
CA HIS A 186 10.47 1.23 -13.07
C HIS A 186 9.21 0.97 -13.92
N ASP A 187 8.48 -0.11 -13.61
CA ASP A 187 7.24 -0.48 -14.32
C ASP A 187 5.99 0.20 -13.74
N TYR A 188 6.12 1.16 -12.82
CA TYR A 188 4.96 1.70 -12.11
C TYR A 188 3.90 2.28 -13.05
N GLU A 189 4.31 3.08 -14.04
CA GLU A 189 3.37 3.76 -14.94
C GLU A 189 2.54 2.76 -15.75
N ASP A 190 3.19 1.79 -16.41
CA ASP A 190 2.52 0.74 -17.18
C ASP A 190 1.56 -0.08 -16.31
N LYS A 191 1.98 -0.38 -15.08
CA LYS A 191 1.19 -1.17 -14.13
C LYS A 191 0.04 -0.38 -13.51
N ALA A 192 0.20 0.93 -13.35
CA ALA A 192 -0.84 1.83 -12.89
C ALA A 192 -1.89 2.08 -13.97
N GLU A 193 -1.49 2.22 -15.23
CA GLU A 193 -2.41 2.33 -16.37
C GLU A 193 -3.27 1.07 -16.52
N ALA A 194 -2.65 -0.10 -16.37
CA ALA A 194 -3.34 -1.39 -16.41
C ALA A 194 -4.10 -1.76 -15.12
N PHE A 195 -4.00 -0.97 -14.05
CA PHE A 195 -4.52 -1.28 -12.71
C PHE A 195 -4.15 -2.69 -12.21
N ASP A 196 -2.90 -3.11 -12.42
CA ASP A 196 -2.38 -4.45 -12.09
C ASP A 196 -2.25 -4.63 -10.56
N SER A 197 -3.37 -4.96 -9.91
CA SER A 197 -3.42 -5.12 -8.45
C SER A 197 -2.53 -6.27 -7.95
N ILE A 198 -2.27 -7.30 -8.76
CA ILE A 198 -1.40 -8.41 -8.36
C ILE A 198 0.05 -7.95 -8.33
N TRP A 199 0.51 -7.23 -9.35
CA TRP A 199 1.82 -6.59 -9.34
C TRP A 199 1.97 -5.66 -8.13
N LEU A 200 0.94 -4.85 -7.84
CA LEU A 200 0.97 -3.95 -6.70
C LEU A 200 1.15 -4.71 -5.37
N LEU A 201 0.39 -5.78 -5.14
CA LEU A 201 0.52 -6.61 -3.93
C LEU A 201 1.90 -7.27 -3.84
N LYS A 202 2.45 -7.79 -4.96
CA LYS A 202 3.81 -8.34 -5.02
C LYS A 202 4.85 -7.27 -4.66
N THR A 203 4.73 -6.07 -5.23
CA THR A 203 5.61 -4.93 -5.00
C THR A 203 5.55 -4.46 -3.55
N ILE A 204 4.36 -4.34 -2.96
CA ILE A 204 4.20 -4.00 -1.54
C ILE A 204 4.89 -5.04 -0.66
N LYS A 205 4.64 -6.34 -0.90
CA LYS A 205 5.28 -7.44 -0.16
C LYS A 205 6.80 -7.37 -0.27
N ARG A 206 7.32 -7.04 -1.45
CA ARG A 206 8.76 -6.88 -1.71
C ARG A 206 9.36 -5.68 -0.95
N ILE A 207 8.73 -4.51 -1.02
CA ILE A 207 9.20 -3.27 -0.36
C ILE A 207 9.16 -3.41 1.16
N VAL A 208 8.05 -3.91 1.72
CA VAL A 208 7.89 -4.10 3.17
C VAL A 208 8.94 -5.08 3.71
N HIS A 209 9.26 -6.13 2.96
CA HIS A 209 10.30 -7.10 3.36
C HIS A 209 11.74 -6.70 3.00
N ARG A 210 11.96 -5.58 2.29
CA ARG A 210 13.28 -5.13 1.76
C ARG A 210 13.96 -6.14 0.84
N VAL A 211 13.20 -6.83 0.00
CA VAL A 211 13.78 -7.68 -1.04
C VAL A 211 14.03 -6.78 -2.26
N THR A 212 15.16 -6.08 -2.33
CA THR A 212 15.43 -5.17 -3.47
C THR A 212 15.89 -5.95 -4.68
N ALA A 213 14.94 -6.34 -5.55
CA ALA A 213 15.22 -6.56 -6.96
C ALA A 213 14.97 -5.22 -7.68
N SER A 214 16.03 -4.62 -8.22
CA SER A 214 16.05 -3.50 -9.19
C SER A 214 15.09 -2.32 -8.95
N SER A 215 15.13 -1.68 -7.77
CA SER A 215 14.53 -0.36 -7.60
C SER A 215 15.38 0.69 -8.34
N ASN A 216 14.79 1.77 -8.87
CA ASN A 216 15.50 2.81 -9.61
C ASN A 216 16.71 3.32 -8.81
N ASP A 217 17.92 3.12 -9.35
CA ASP A 217 19.19 3.45 -8.68
C ASP A 217 19.26 4.91 -8.26
N PHE A 218 18.72 5.83 -9.06
CA PHE A 218 18.70 7.25 -8.75
C PHE A 218 17.78 7.59 -7.58
N HIS A 219 16.61 6.96 -7.51
CA HIS A 219 15.70 7.15 -6.39
C HIS A 219 16.29 6.56 -5.09
N THR A 220 16.87 5.36 -5.19
CA THR A 220 17.55 4.70 -4.07
C THR A 220 18.73 5.54 -3.57
N ALA A 221 19.56 6.06 -4.49
CA ALA A 221 20.67 6.96 -4.18
C ALA A 221 20.18 8.26 -3.54
N PHE A 222 19.18 8.92 -4.12
CA PHE A 222 18.60 10.15 -3.58
C PHE A 222 18.03 9.93 -2.17
N CYS A 223 17.26 8.87 -1.97
CA CYS A 223 16.71 8.52 -0.66
C CYS A 223 17.82 8.22 0.35
N SER A 224 18.90 7.54 -0.06
CA SER A 224 20.06 7.26 0.77
C SER A 224 20.82 8.54 1.16
N ILE A 225 21.06 9.43 0.21
CA ILE A 225 21.69 10.75 0.43
C ILE A 225 20.82 11.61 1.33
N LYS A 226 19.50 11.71 1.07
CA LYS A 226 18.55 12.43 1.91
C LYS A 226 18.55 11.91 3.35
N ASN A 227 18.63 10.59 3.53
CA ASN A 227 18.75 10.01 4.88
C ASN A 227 20.09 10.38 5.52
N LEU A 228 21.21 10.32 4.78
CA LEU A 228 22.53 10.74 5.27
C LEU A 228 22.56 12.20 5.72
N TYR A 229 21.95 13.11 4.94
CA TYR A 229 21.83 14.52 5.33
C TYR A 229 20.98 14.72 6.57
N LYS A 230 19.86 13.99 6.71
CA LYS A 230 19.05 14.00 7.93
C LYS A 230 19.83 13.50 9.15
N PHE A 231 20.67 12.47 9.00
CA PHE A 231 21.55 12.00 10.07
C PHE A 231 22.61 13.05 10.45
N ARG A 232 23.20 13.74 9.48
CA ARG A 232 24.21 14.80 9.74
C ARG A 232 23.62 16.05 10.40
N GLN A 233 22.40 16.44 10.02
CA GLN A 233 21.75 17.64 10.58
C GLN A 233 21.25 17.45 12.02
N GLY A 234 21.00 16.21 12.48
CA GLY A 234 20.66 15.93 13.88
C GLY A 234 21.82 16.14 14.88
N ASN A 235 23.07 16.28 14.39
CA ASN A 235 24.27 16.36 15.22
C ASN A 235 24.91 17.75 15.30
N GLN A 236 24.40 18.77 14.60
CA GLN A 236 24.87 20.14 14.79
C GLN A 236 24.10 20.80 15.94
N ARG A 237 24.46 20.44 17.18
CA ARG A 237 24.29 21.39 18.29
C ARG A 237 25.27 22.53 18.04
N ILE A 238 24.71 23.73 18.06
CA ILE A 238 25.40 25.01 17.97
C ILE A 238 26.56 25.01 18.97
N LEU A 239 27.80 25.01 18.47
CA LEU A 239 28.97 25.48 19.21
C LEU A 239 28.78 26.98 19.38
N GLN A 240 28.19 27.37 20.50
CA GLN A 240 28.10 28.76 20.91
C GLN A 240 29.50 29.16 21.38
N TRP A 241 30.23 29.83 20.48
CA TRP A 241 31.51 30.46 20.79
C TRP A 241 31.23 31.71 21.63
N ASP A 242 31.49 31.64 22.93
CA ASP A 242 31.50 32.83 23.78
C ASP A 242 32.71 33.70 23.39
N HIS A 243 32.41 34.81 22.71
CA HIS A 243 33.33 35.93 22.59
C HIS A 243 33.45 36.63 23.94
N GLN A 244 34.60 36.48 24.59
CA GLN A 244 34.98 37.29 25.74
C GLN A 244 35.92 38.40 25.25
N PRO A 245 35.56 39.69 25.36
CA PRO A 245 36.46 40.78 25.01
C PRO A 245 37.54 40.97 26.09
N SER A 246 38.74 41.27 25.62
CA SER A 246 39.95 41.55 26.38
C SER A 246 40.02 43.01 26.88
N GLY A 247 40.68 43.20 28.03
CA GLY A 247 41.11 44.49 28.60
C GLY A 247 40.19 44.99 29.72
N THR A 248 40.65 45.53 30.86
CA THR A 248 41.93 46.16 31.22
C THR A 248 42.15 46.15 32.74
N SER A 249 43.37 46.45 33.15
CA SER A 249 44.05 46.31 34.44
C SER A 249 43.75 47.31 35.58
N LYS A 250 44.09 46.86 36.82
CA LYS A 250 44.62 47.58 38.03
C LYS A 250 43.63 48.29 38.99
N PRO A 251 44.02 48.67 40.25
CA PRO A 251 44.90 48.00 41.26
C PRO A 251 44.42 48.13 42.74
N GLY A 252 44.98 47.32 43.66
CA GLY A 252 45.45 47.78 45.00
C GLY A 252 44.55 47.67 46.26
N GLY A 253 45.19 47.24 47.37
CA GLY A 253 44.83 47.47 48.79
C GLY A 253 43.81 46.49 49.37
N CYS A 254 44.02 45.78 50.49
CA CYS A 254 44.92 45.87 51.64
C CYS A 254 45.31 44.47 52.12
#